data_AF-A0A970Z824-F1
#
_entry.id   AF-A0A970Z824-F1
#
_cell.length_a   1.000
_cell.length_b   1.000
_cell.length_c   1.000
_cell.angle_alpha   90.00
_cell.angle_beta   90.00
_cell.angle_gamma   90.00
#
_symmetry.space_group_name_H-M   'P 1'
#
loop_
_entity.id
_entity.type
_entity.pdbx_description
1 polymer ?
#
loop_
_entity_poly.entity_id
_entity_poly.type
_entity_poly.pdbx_seq_one_letter_code
_entity_poly.pdbx_strand_id
1 'polypeptide(L)'
;MNRINQRTGAPRRAKHLRGFTVIELLVVMMVLSVLGGVLITLVHTGGSGYNHTLRNYEAENEARTALSYITVKVRQNDENINGADCSIKMEDGILKIMKYIEERDPGLDPWNNRFEVAFDLDGGKLTEQVYENDEHKGENLIAEGLRSLNFEFDEAAGVLAVDIGYNSDGRDLTLSGKVFLRSELN
;
A
#
# COMPACT_ATOMS: atom_id res chain seq x y z
N MET A 1 38.08 69.34 -71.30
CA MET A 1 38.39 68.36 -70.23
C MET A 1 37.31 68.50 -69.16
N ASN A 2 36.25 67.68 -69.11
CA ASN A 2 36.16 66.25 -68.78
C ASN A 2 36.50 65.93 -67.31
N ARG A 3 35.46 65.74 -66.47
CA ARG A 3 35.24 64.58 -65.59
C ARG A 3 33.90 64.72 -64.84
N ILE A 4 32.87 64.05 -65.34
CA ILE A 4 31.62 63.77 -64.61
C ILE A 4 31.87 62.51 -63.78
N ASN A 5 31.95 62.65 -62.46
CA ASN A 5 32.07 61.52 -61.54
C ASN A 5 30.66 60.98 -61.23
N GLN A 6 30.29 59.86 -61.86
CA GLN A 6 29.08 59.11 -61.55
C GLN A 6 29.22 58.45 -60.17
N ARG A 7 28.39 58.85 -59.21
CA ARG A 7 28.22 58.12 -57.95
C ARG A 7 27.31 56.93 -58.21
N THR A 8 27.89 55.74 -58.25
CA THR A 8 27.18 54.46 -58.24
C THR A 8 26.60 54.19 -56.85
N GLY A 9 25.37 54.64 -56.62
CA GLY A 9 24.57 54.17 -55.50
C GLY A 9 23.97 52.81 -55.84
N ALA A 10 24.57 51.73 -55.34
CA ALA A 10 23.95 50.40 -55.40
C ALA A 10 22.58 50.44 -54.68
N PRO A 11 21.51 49.85 -55.24
CA PRO A 11 20.23 49.84 -54.56
C PRO A 11 20.35 48.96 -53.31
N ARG A 12 20.24 49.58 -52.13
CA ARG A 12 20.06 48.87 -50.86
C ARG A 12 18.75 48.09 -50.97
N ARG A 13 18.83 46.77 -51.09
CA ARG A 13 17.67 45.87 -50.90
C ARG A 13 17.12 46.14 -49.50
N ALA A 14 15.99 46.84 -49.43
CA ALA A 14 15.21 46.93 -48.22
C ALA A 14 14.77 45.51 -47.85
N LYS A 15 15.30 44.96 -46.76
CA LYS A 15 14.73 43.76 -46.16
C LYS A 15 13.31 44.14 -45.75
N HIS A 16 12.33 43.55 -46.43
CA HIS A 16 10.92 43.75 -46.13
C HIS A 16 10.66 43.17 -44.74
N LEU A 17 10.74 44.00 -43.71
CA LEU A 17 10.24 43.69 -42.38
C LEU A 17 8.72 43.62 -42.52
N ARG A 18 8.19 42.41 -42.77
CA ARG A 18 6.75 42.16 -42.74
C ARG A 18 6.29 42.42 -41.30
N GLY A 19 5.54 43.50 -41.10
CA GLY A 19 4.92 43.80 -39.82
C GLY A 19 3.95 42.69 -39.43
N PHE A 20 4.03 42.25 -38.19
CA PHE A 20 3.13 41.24 -37.62
C PHE A 20 1.68 41.73 -37.75
N THR A 21 0.81 40.92 -38.32
CA THR A 21 -0.61 41.32 -38.47
C THR A 21 -1.37 41.03 -37.18
N VAL A 22 -2.39 41.85 -36.87
CA VAL A 22 -3.27 41.64 -35.70
C VAL A 22 -3.94 40.25 -35.75
N ILE A 23 -4.25 39.78 -36.96
CA ILE A 23 -4.81 38.44 -37.21
C ILE A 23 -3.83 37.35 -36.79
N GLU A 24 -2.54 37.49 -37.10
CA GLU A 24 -1.50 36.52 -36.72
C GLU A 24 -1.39 36.39 -35.20
N LEU A 25 -1.47 37.52 -34.47
CA LEU A 25 -1.52 37.52 -33.01
C LEU A 25 -2.76 36.79 -32.46
N LEU A 26 -3.94 37.06 -33.04
CA LEU A 26 -5.19 36.42 -32.61
C LEU A 26 -5.15 34.90 -32.83
N VAL A 27 -4.61 34.44 -33.96
CA VAL A 27 -4.44 33.01 -34.25
C VAL A 27 -3.48 32.37 -33.23
N VAL A 28 -2.36 33.01 -32.92
CA VAL A 28 -1.42 32.51 -31.89
C VAL A 28 -2.10 32.40 -30.52
N MET A 29 -2.83 33.43 -30.11
CA MET A 29 -3.56 33.38 -28.83
C MET A 29 -4.62 32.28 -28.81
N MET A 30 -5.35 32.10 -29.91
CA MET A 30 -6.34 31.02 -30.04
C MET A 30 -5.69 29.64 -29.89
N VAL A 31 -4.57 29.40 -30.58
CA VAL A 31 -3.82 28.13 -30.48
C VAL A 31 -3.29 27.92 -29.06
N LEU A 32 -2.72 28.96 -28.43
CA LEU A 32 -2.23 28.88 -27.05
C LEU A 32 -3.34 28.59 -26.04
N SER A 33 -4.55 29.16 -26.22
CA SER A 33 -5.69 28.88 -25.34
C SER A 33 -6.15 27.42 -25.44
N VAL A 34 -6.21 26.87 -26.65
CA VAL A 34 -6.56 25.45 -26.86
C VAL A 34 -5.50 24.55 -26.23
N LEU A 35 -4.21 24.82 -26.47
CA LEU A 35 -3.11 24.07 -25.87
C LEU A 35 -3.13 24.15 -24.34
N GLY A 36 -3.38 25.33 -23.78
CA GLY A 36 -3.51 25.55 -22.35
C GLY A 36 -4.63 24.70 -21.74
N GLY A 37 -5.81 24.67 -22.38
CA GLY A 37 -6.93 23.84 -21.93
C GLY A 37 -6.61 22.34 -21.92
N VAL A 38 -5.92 21.85 -22.94
CA VAL A 38 -5.48 20.45 -23.02
C VAL A 38 -4.48 20.11 -21.90
N LEU A 39 -3.49 20.98 -21.65
CA LEU A 39 -2.49 20.76 -20.60
C LEU A 39 -3.12 20.74 -19.20
N ILE A 40 -4.04 21.67 -18.91
CA ILE A 40 -4.73 21.73 -17.62
C ILE A 40 -5.54 20.45 -17.41
N THR A 41 -6.28 20.01 -18.43
CA THR A 41 -7.06 18.77 -18.36
C THR A 41 -6.14 17.60 -18.07
N LEU A 42 -5.04 17.44 -18.82
CA LEU A 42 -4.10 16.35 -18.66
C LEU A 42 -3.47 16.30 -17.26
N VAL A 43 -3.06 17.46 -16.71
CA VAL A 43 -2.49 17.54 -15.35
C VAL A 43 -3.54 17.16 -14.32
N HIS A 44 -4.78 17.61 -14.48
CA HIS A 44 -5.86 17.30 -13.54
C HIS A 44 -6.24 15.81 -13.58
N THR A 45 -6.45 15.23 -14.76
CA THR A 45 -6.79 13.81 -14.90
C THR A 45 -5.62 12.92 -14.47
N GLY A 46 -4.39 13.30 -14.81
CA GLY A 46 -3.18 12.57 -14.43
C GLY A 46 -2.95 12.60 -12.92
N GLY A 47 -3.10 13.76 -12.28
CA GLY A 47 -2.93 13.90 -10.83
C GLY A 47 -3.96 13.12 -10.03
N SER A 48 -5.23 13.14 -10.45
CA SER A 48 -6.28 12.33 -9.82
C SER A 48 -5.99 10.84 -9.99
N GLY A 49 -5.74 10.37 -11.21
CA GLY A 49 -5.46 8.95 -11.48
C GLY A 49 -4.23 8.42 -10.75
N TYR A 50 -3.18 9.24 -10.63
CA TYR A 50 -1.97 8.89 -9.88
C TYR A 50 -2.28 8.68 -8.39
N ASN A 51 -3.01 9.61 -7.76
CA ASN A 51 -3.34 9.51 -6.34
C ASN A 51 -4.24 8.30 -6.02
N HIS A 52 -5.18 7.95 -6.92
CA HIS A 52 -6.00 6.74 -6.75
C HIS A 52 -5.14 5.48 -6.82
N THR A 53 -4.21 5.41 -7.78
CA THR A 53 -3.32 4.26 -7.93
C THR A 53 -2.37 4.10 -6.75
N LEU A 54 -1.81 5.21 -6.26
CA LEU A 54 -0.90 5.22 -5.12
C LEU A 54 -1.59 4.72 -3.84
N ARG A 55 -2.79 5.25 -3.53
CA ARG A 55 -3.55 4.82 -2.33
C ARG A 55 -3.94 3.34 -2.38
N ASN A 56 -4.30 2.84 -3.56
CA ASN A 56 -4.61 1.42 -3.76
C ASN A 56 -3.39 0.56 -3.52
N TYR A 57 -2.24 1.00 -4.03
CA TYR A 57 -0.97 0.32 -3.83
C TYR A 57 -0.56 0.31 -2.35
N GLU A 58 -0.71 1.43 -1.64
CA GLU A 58 -0.44 1.54 -0.21
C GLU A 58 -1.32 0.57 0.59
N ALA A 59 -2.65 0.61 0.41
CA ALA A 59 -3.57 -0.26 1.14
C ALA A 59 -3.34 -1.76 0.87
N GLU A 60 -3.04 -2.12 -0.37
CA GLU A 60 -2.68 -3.50 -0.72
C GLU A 60 -1.34 -3.92 -0.09
N ASN A 61 -0.37 -3.02 -0.06
CA ASN A 61 0.95 -3.28 0.54
C ASN A 61 0.86 -3.46 2.05
N GLU A 62 0.03 -2.69 2.74
CA GLU A 62 -0.26 -2.87 4.18
C GLU A 62 -0.90 -4.24 4.45
N ALA A 63 -1.91 -4.62 3.67
CA ALA A 63 -2.54 -5.94 3.80
C ALA A 63 -1.56 -7.09 3.57
N ARG A 64 -0.66 -6.96 2.59
CA ARG A 64 0.41 -7.94 2.33
C ARG A 64 1.43 -8.01 3.46
N THR A 65 1.79 -6.87 4.04
CA THR A 65 2.73 -6.79 5.16
C THR A 65 2.14 -7.48 6.39
N ALA A 66 0.88 -7.19 6.72
CA ALA A 66 0.12 -7.89 7.74
C ALA A 66 0.06 -9.41 7.49
N LEU A 67 -0.29 -9.83 6.28
CA LEU A 67 -0.40 -11.26 5.94
C LEU A 67 0.94 -11.99 6.09
N SER A 68 2.01 -11.38 5.57
CA SER A 68 3.36 -11.93 5.64
C SER A 68 3.81 -12.04 7.10
N TYR A 69 3.57 -11.00 7.90
CA TYR A 69 3.92 -10.99 9.30
C TYR A 69 3.20 -12.09 10.08
N ILE A 70 1.86 -12.17 9.94
CA ILE A 70 1.05 -13.21 10.58
C ILE A 70 1.53 -14.60 10.16
N THR A 71 1.77 -14.81 8.86
CA THR A 71 2.25 -16.10 8.34
C THR A 71 3.59 -16.49 8.94
N VAL A 72 4.54 -15.55 9.02
CA VAL A 72 5.85 -15.79 9.63
C VAL A 72 5.71 -16.11 11.11
N LYS A 73 4.90 -15.35 11.85
CA LYS A 73 4.67 -15.59 13.27
C LYS A 73 4.01 -16.94 13.51
N VAL A 74 3.00 -17.32 12.74
CA VAL A 74 2.37 -18.65 12.85
C VAL A 74 3.41 -19.75 12.63
N ARG A 75 4.27 -19.62 11.61
CA ARG A 75 5.32 -20.63 11.33
C ARG A 75 6.42 -20.69 12.40
N GLN A 76 6.90 -19.54 12.87
CA GLN A 76 7.91 -19.49 13.93
C GLN A 76 7.44 -20.21 15.19
N ASN A 77 6.14 -20.16 15.44
CA ASN A 77 5.54 -20.81 16.60
C ASN A 77 5.19 -22.27 16.35
N ASP A 78 4.82 -22.65 15.12
CA ASP A 78 4.70 -24.06 14.70
C ASP A 78 6.04 -24.81 14.85
N GLU A 79 7.17 -24.15 14.56
CA GLU A 79 8.51 -24.72 14.77
C GLU A 79 8.93 -24.82 16.25
N ASN A 80 8.36 -23.97 17.11
CA ASN A 80 8.68 -23.86 18.54
C ASN A 80 7.82 -24.75 19.45
N ILE A 81 6.98 -25.65 18.91
CA ILE A 81 6.18 -26.63 19.69
C ILE A 81 7.06 -27.64 20.46
N ASN A 82 8.39 -27.53 20.40
CA ASN A 82 9.31 -28.17 21.36
C ASN A 82 9.60 -27.33 22.63
N GLY A 83 8.91 -26.20 22.88
CA GLY A 83 8.99 -25.49 24.16
C GLY A 83 8.77 -23.97 24.19
N ALA A 84 8.16 -23.33 23.19
CA ALA A 84 7.77 -21.92 23.29
C ALA A 84 6.40 -21.62 22.64
N ASP A 85 5.50 -21.15 23.50
CA ASP A 85 4.09 -20.82 23.31
C ASP A 85 3.78 -19.73 22.28
N CYS A 86 2.54 -19.79 21.77
CA CYS A 86 1.99 -18.74 20.93
C CYS A 86 0.53 -18.45 21.28
N SER A 87 0.30 -17.32 21.95
CA SER A 87 -1.04 -16.80 22.23
C SER A 87 -1.32 -15.59 21.33
N ILE A 88 -2.07 -15.78 20.24
CA ILE A 88 -2.60 -14.64 19.46
C ILE A 88 -4.02 -14.34 19.96
N LYS A 89 -4.26 -13.31 20.78
CA LYS A 89 -5.63 -13.04 21.25
C LYS A 89 -6.45 -12.32 20.20
N MET A 90 -7.50 -12.98 19.69
CA MET A 90 -8.67 -12.33 19.08
C MET A 90 -9.93 -12.99 19.61
N GLU A 91 -10.95 -12.16 19.82
CA GLU A 91 -12.13 -12.45 20.67
C GLU A 91 -13.01 -13.63 20.26
N ASP A 92 -12.88 -14.22 19.06
CA ASP A 92 -13.74 -15.36 18.67
C ASP A 92 -13.04 -16.48 17.87
N GLY A 93 -12.18 -16.14 16.90
CA GLY A 93 -11.53 -17.14 16.03
C GLY A 93 -10.33 -17.84 16.68
N ILE A 94 -9.55 -17.11 17.46
CA ILE A 94 -8.29 -17.63 18.00
C ILE A 94 -8.46 -18.32 19.35
N LEU A 95 -9.55 -18.05 20.06
CA LEU A 95 -9.95 -18.83 21.22
C LEU A 95 -10.06 -20.34 20.89
N LYS A 96 -10.44 -20.70 19.65
CA LYS A 96 -10.47 -22.09 19.18
C LYS A 96 -9.08 -22.68 18.96
N ILE A 97 -8.14 -21.90 18.40
CA ILE A 97 -6.76 -22.34 18.18
C ILE A 97 -6.02 -22.46 19.52
N MET A 98 -6.20 -21.49 20.43
CA MET A 98 -5.67 -21.57 21.79
C MET A 98 -6.26 -22.74 22.56
N LYS A 99 -7.57 -22.96 22.48
CA LYS A 99 -8.24 -24.10 23.10
C LYS A 99 -7.76 -25.43 22.52
N TYR A 100 -7.52 -25.51 21.22
CA TYR A 100 -6.91 -26.68 20.58
C TYR A 100 -5.48 -26.96 21.09
N ILE A 101 -4.68 -25.91 21.33
CA ILE A 101 -3.33 -26.02 21.88
C ILE A 101 -3.37 -26.42 23.37
N GLU A 102 -4.24 -25.78 24.17
CA GLU A 102 -4.44 -26.03 25.61
C GLU A 102 -5.02 -27.43 25.89
N GLU A 103 -5.94 -27.92 25.06
CA GLU A 103 -6.47 -29.29 25.15
C GLU A 103 -5.43 -30.35 24.77
N ARG A 104 -4.42 -30.00 23.98
CA ARG A 104 -3.40 -30.92 23.48
C ARG A 104 -2.20 -31.05 24.41
N ASP A 105 -1.86 -30.02 25.18
CA ASP A 105 -0.81 -30.10 26.22
C ASP A 105 -1.18 -29.27 27.48
N PRO A 106 -1.90 -29.90 28.44
CA PRO A 106 -2.43 -29.21 29.63
C PRO A 106 -1.36 -28.81 30.65
N GLY A 107 -0.08 -29.11 30.38
CA GLY A 107 1.06 -28.73 31.21
C GLY A 107 1.76 -27.44 30.76
N LEU A 108 1.45 -26.92 29.57
CA LEU A 108 1.94 -25.61 29.13
C LEU A 108 1.07 -24.51 29.73
N ASP A 109 1.73 -23.50 30.30
CA ASP A 109 1.11 -22.25 30.72
C ASP A 109 1.12 -21.33 29.49
N PRO A 110 0.00 -21.17 28.74
CA PRO A 110 -0.02 -20.48 27.44
C PRO A 110 0.32 -18.99 27.51
N TRP A 111 0.73 -18.53 28.69
CA TRP A 111 0.92 -17.16 29.09
C TRP A 111 2.39 -16.78 29.30
N ASN A 112 3.33 -17.72 29.24
CA ASN A 112 4.69 -17.53 29.76
C ASN A 112 5.75 -17.06 28.73
N ASN A 113 5.36 -16.81 27.46
CA ASN A 113 6.17 -16.10 26.45
C ASN A 113 5.27 -15.46 25.38
N ARG A 114 4.48 -14.45 25.75
CA ARG A 114 3.45 -13.89 24.87
C ARG A 114 4.01 -12.90 23.84
N PHE A 115 3.90 -13.26 22.57
CA PHE A 115 3.77 -12.29 21.48
C PHE A 115 2.28 -12.10 21.19
N GLU A 116 1.69 -11.03 21.72
CA GLU A 116 0.27 -10.73 21.52
C GLU A 116 0.14 -9.81 20.30
N VAL A 117 -0.35 -10.34 19.17
CA VAL A 117 -0.73 -9.50 18.03
C VAL A 117 -2.13 -8.98 18.30
N ALA A 118 -2.29 -7.66 18.37
CA ALA A 118 -3.56 -7.00 18.58
C ALA A 118 -4.07 -6.40 17.27
N PHE A 119 -5.38 -6.51 17.03
CA PHE A 119 -6.04 -5.87 15.91
C PHE A 119 -7.09 -4.88 16.42
N ASP A 120 -6.83 -3.60 16.19
CA ASP A 120 -7.77 -2.53 16.47
C ASP A 120 -8.78 -2.41 15.32
N LEU A 121 -10.03 -2.80 15.57
CA LEU A 121 -11.12 -2.71 14.61
C LEU A 121 -11.52 -1.27 14.27
N ASP A 122 -11.34 -0.33 15.21
CA ASP A 122 -11.72 1.07 15.03
C ASP A 122 -10.63 1.84 14.26
N GLY A 123 -9.37 1.54 14.54
CA GLY A 123 -8.21 2.12 13.86
C GLY A 123 -7.78 1.37 12.59
N GLY A 124 -8.22 0.14 12.40
CA GLY A 124 -7.74 -0.73 11.32
C GLY A 124 -6.26 -1.08 11.44
N LYS A 125 -5.75 -1.15 12.67
CA LYS A 125 -4.31 -1.27 12.95
C LYS A 125 -4.00 -2.66 13.46
N LEU A 126 -2.96 -3.24 12.89
CA LEU A 126 -2.31 -4.44 13.39
C LEU A 126 -1.08 -4.03 14.18
N THR A 127 -1.04 -4.33 15.48
CA THR A 127 0.10 -4.05 16.35
C THR A 127 0.63 -5.33 17.00
N GLU A 128 1.95 -5.37 17.22
CA GLU A 128 2.58 -6.36 18.09
C GLU A 128 2.76 -5.75 19.47
N GLN A 129 2.15 -6.36 20.48
CA GLN A 129 2.29 -5.97 21.87
C GLN A 129 3.63 -6.50 22.40
N VAL A 130 4.39 -5.63 23.05
CA VAL A 130 5.72 -5.93 23.60
C VAL A 130 5.62 -6.00 25.12
N TYR A 131 5.90 -7.17 25.67
CA TYR A 131 5.94 -7.42 27.11
C TYR A 131 7.38 -7.67 27.59
N GLU A 132 7.68 -7.19 28.79
CA GLU A 132 8.93 -7.49 29.49
C GLU A 132 8.60 -7.79 30.96
N ASN A 133 8.90 -9.01 31.44
CA ASN A 133 8.55 -9.48 32.77
C ASN A 133 7.05 -9.31 33.10
N ASP A 134 6.17 -9.72 32.17
CA ASP A 134 4.71 -9.58 32.25
C ASP A 134 4.17 -8.14 32.29
N GLU A 135 5.03 -7.12 32.19
CA GLU A 135 4.61 -5.73 32.04
C GLU A 135 4.52 -5.32 30.56
N HIS A 136 3.39 -4.73 30.17
CA HIS A 136 3.25 -4.13 28.84
C HIS A 136 4.21 -2.93 28.72
N LYS A 137 5.16 -3.00 27.78
CA LYS A 137 6.15 -1.95 27.52
C LYS A 137 5.81 -1.07 26.32
N GLY A 138 4.99 -1.56 25.41
CA GLY A 138 4.49 -0.78 24.27
C GLY A 138 4.06 -1.66 23.11
N GLU A 139 3.78 -0.99 21.99
CA GLU A 139 3.22 -1.62 20.80
C GLU A 139 4.04 -1.24 19.56
N ASN A 140 4.33 -2.21 18.70
CA ASN A 140 4.93 -1.99 17.40
C ASN A 140 3.85 -2.03 16.32
N LEU A 141 3.68 -0.94 15.57
CA LEU A 141 2.78 -0.94 14.42
C LEU A 141 3.33 -1.84 13.31
N ILE A 142 2.52 -2.80 12.88
CA ILE A 142 2.86 -3.75 11.81
C ILE A 142 2.20 -3.32 10.49
N ALA A 143 0.92 -2.98 10.55
CA ALA A 143 0.16 -2.51 9.40
C ALA A 143 -1.00 -1.62 9.84
N GLU A 144 -1.46 -0.75 8.95
CA GLU A 144 -2.63 0.10 9.18
C GLU A 144 -3.58 0.16 7.99
N GLY A 145 -4.78 0.71 8.20
CA GLY A 145 -5.80 0.82 7.15
C GLY A 145 -6.45 -0.53 6.77
N LEU A 146 -6.30 -1.54 7.62
CA LEU A 146 -6.99 -2.82 7.47
C LEU A 146 -8.45 -2.67 7.92
N ARG A 147 -9.35 -3.41 7.30
CA ARG A 147 -10.78 -3.38 7.64
C ARG A 147 -11.19 -4.58 8.47
N SER A 148 -10.63 -5.74 8.17
CA SER A 148 -10.95 -6.97 8.89
C SER A 148 -9.75 -7.89 8.89
N LEU A 149 -9.68 -8.74 9.90
CA LEU A 149 -8.73 -9.83 9.98
C LEU A 149 -9.50 -11.05 10.47
N ASN A 150 -9.58 -12.09 9.65
CA ASN A 150 -10.31 -13.31 9.95
C ASN A 150 -9.37 -14.51 9.88
N PHE A 151 -9.63 -15.48 10.75
CA PHE A 151 -8.89 -16.73 10.82
C PHE A 151 -9.88 -17.89 10.73
N GLU A 152 -9.58 -18.86 9.88
CA GLU A 152 -10.36 -20.08 9.75
C GLU A 152 -9.41 -21.27 9.83
N PHE A 153 -9.61 -22.14 10.82
CA PHE A 153 -8.79 -23.33 11.00
C PHE A 153 -9.54 -24.56 10.50
N ASP A 154 -8.93 -25.26 9.54
CA ASP A 154 -9.38 -26.57 9.08
C ASP A 154 -8.56 -27.65 9.81
N GLU A 155 -9.16 -28.23 10.86
CA GLU A 155 -8.56 -29.30 11.66
C GLU A 155 -8.23 -30.54 10.84
N ALA A 156 -9.08 -30.89 9.86
CA ALA A 156 -8.88 -32.10 9.06
C ALA A 156 -7.69 -31.96 8.11
N ALA A 157 -7.44 -30.75 7.61
CA ALA A 157 -6.32 -30.43 6.75
C ALA A 157 -5.07 -29.96 7.51
N GLY A 158 -5.20 -29.57 8.79
CA GLY A 158 -4.15 -28.89 9.55
C GLY A 158 -3.77 -27.53 8.93
N VAL A 159 -4.75 -26.80 8.39
CA VAL A 159 -4.50 -25.54 7.67
C VAL A 159 -5.18 -24.38 8.38
N LEU A 160 -4.41 -23.33 8.63
CA LEU A 160 -4.92 -22.03 9.06
C LEU A 160 -5.05 -21.12 7.83
N ALA A 161 -6.28 -20.78 7.46
CA ALA A 161 -6.57 -19.71 6.52
C ALA A 161 -6.62 -18.37 7.26
N VAL A 162 -6.03 -17.35 6.65
CA VAL A 162 -5.97 -15.98 7.16
C VAL A 162 -6.50 -15.06 6.06
N ASP A 163 -7.56 -14.31 6.36
CA ASP A 163 -8.17 -13.37 5.44
C ASP A 163 -8.05 -11.94 5.99
N ILE A 164 -7.40 -11.07 5.23
CA ILE A 164 -7.25 -9.65 5.57
C ILE A 164 -8.11 -8.82 4.63
N GLY A 165 -9.13 -8.18 5.17
CA GLY A 165 -9.93 -7.19 4.46
C GLY A 165 -9.25 -5.83 4.47
N TYR A 166 -9.27 -5.12 3.36
CA TYR A 166 -8.78 -3.75 3.24
C TYR A 166 -9.63 -2.96 2.23
N ASN A 167 -9.59 -1.63 2.32
CA ASN A 167 -10.32 -0.77 1.40
C ASN A 167 -9.37 -0.23 0.32
N SER A 168 -9.75 -0.43 -0.94
CA SER A 168 -9.05 0.10 -2.11
C SER A 168 -10.04 0.91 -2.96
N ASP A 169 -9.95 2.24 -2.85
CA ASP A 169 -10.75 3.19 -3.63
C ASP A 169 -12.27 2.97 -3.48
N GLY A 170 -12.73 2.77 -2.24
CA GLY A 170 -14.14 2.53 -1.92
C GLY A 170 -14.60 1.11 -2.24
N ARG A 171 -13.70 0.22 -2.66
CA ARG A 171 -13.98 -1.20 -2.82
C ARG A 171 -13.37 -1.99 -1.68
N ASP A 172 -14.16 -2.94 -1.21
CA ASP A 172 -13.72 -3.90 -0.21
C ASP A 172 -13.01 -5.04 -0.90
N LEU A 173 -11.72 -5.17 -0.60
CA LEU A 173 -10.88 -6.25 -1.10
C LEU A 173 -10.48 -7.14 0.07
N THR A 174 -10.20 -8.40 -0.25
CA THR A 174 -9.73 -9.39 0.73
C THR A 174 -8.50 -10.07 0.17
N LEU A 175 -7.45 -10.09 0.98
CA LEU A 175 -6.24 -10.84 0.72
C LEU A 175 -6.23 -12.09 1.60
N SER A 176 -6.23 -13.26 0.97
CA SER A 176 -6.25 -14.55 1.65
C SER A 176 -4.88 -15.22 1.61
N GLY A 177 -4.45 -15.77 2.73
CA GLY A 177 -3.29 -16.66 2.85
C GLY A 177 -3.66 -17.95 3.54
N LYS A 178 -2.89 -19.01 3.25
CA LYS A 178 -3.02 -20.31 3.92
C LYS A 178 -1.68 -20.71 4.52
N VAL A 179 -1.70 -21.10 5.78
CA VAL A 179 -0.55 -21.62 6.50
C VAL A 179 -0.83 -23.07 6.85
N PHE A 180 -0.05 -23.98 6.29
CA PHE A 180 -0.08 -25.39 6.68
C PHE A 180 0.68 -25.51 7.99
N LEU A 181 -0.01 -25.94 9.03
CA LEU A 181 0.61 -26.26 10.31
C LEU A 181 1.17 -27.68 10.23
N ARG A 182 2.22 -27.95 11.01
CA ARG A 182 2.80 -29.28 11.06
C ARG A 182 1.85 -30.22 11.81
N SER A 183 0.92 -30.82 11.06
CA SER A 183 0.29 -32.07 11.45
C SER A 183 1.43 -33.08 11.64
N GLU A 184 1.63 -33.56 12.87
CA GLU A 184 2.32 -34.82 13.06
C GLU A 184 1.51 -35.89 12.31
N LEU A 185 1.87 -36.10 11.04
CA LEU A 185 1.66 -37.36 10.35
C LEU A 185 2.52 -38.40 11.07
N ASN A 186 1.99 -38.94 12.16
CA ASN A 186 2.24 -40.27 12.68
C ASN A 186 1.10 -40.71 13.61
#